data_AF-A0A2E3MT20-F1
#
_entry.id   AF-A0A2E3MT20-F1
#
_cell.length_a   1.000
_cell.length_b   1.000
_cell.length_c   1.000
_cell.angle_alpha   90.00
_cell.angle_beta   90.00
_cell.angle_gamma   90.00
#
_symmetry.space_group_name_H-M   'P 1'
#
loop_
_entity.id
_entity.type
_entity.pdbx_description
1 polymer ?
#
loop_
_entity_poly.entity_id
_entity_poly.type
_entity_poly.pdbx_seq_one_letter_code
_entity_poly.pdbx_strand_id
1 'polypeptide(L)'
;GRRSQPSGGRIQKQEIDYQKEAFQQWWETDFVTKLDDLPTQGVVPKHRVPYSGHDYPDRGGGTMRVLRKYDRAFHGGQGVAVAFERKDIVAHRRGLFGRTPADGRPRRGLFGRRLDDSNNNRLFSSGRRNGLGGGLFLGRIPAWHGHCNGWTAAAIRHAEPQNNVVRRGVVFTPADIKGLLAEIYIYNDTEFLGGMDYIMNPATIHLVLTNWLGRGSHPIGMETTPGKEAWNYPIYSFATVTEKLPGGRYADVDTTVEYATSTPSEQEQSPRNSEKMEFRYRLELDNQGNIVGGDYMRGSSRIDMLWAPLNPVQGGKKGNELGNPYVNVREVLAMWRESVPQEVRKKWLNIDPPPEDRVLETTDKGDDSLQPAKEKEDTVSTAATPATEQAPESRESR
;
A
#
# COMPACT_ATOMS: atom_id res chain seq x y z
N GLY A 1 28.36 -7.95 19.90
CA GLY A 1 27.54 -6.82 20.36
C GLY A 1 27.01 -6.08 19.15
N ARG A 2 25.70 -6.14 18.90
CA ARG A 2 25.07 -5.31 17.85
C ARG A 2 24.93 -3.91 18.44
N ARG A 3 25.61 -2.92 17.86
CA ARG A 3 25.32 -1.51 18.12
C ARG A 3 23.85 -1.30 17.76
N SER A 4 23.01 -1.02 18.76
CA SER A 4 21.71 -0.43 18.54
C SER A 4 21.94 0.85 17.73
N GLN A 5 21.59 0.85 16.46
CA GLN A 5 21.44 2.09 15.69
C GLN A 5 20.56 3.02 16.54
N PRO A 6 20.99 4.25 16.85
CA PRO A 6 20.14 5.18 17.58
C PRO A 6 18.85 5.39 16.78
N SER A 7 17.71 5.38 17.46
CA SER A 7 16.41 5.71 16.87
C SER A 7 16.35 7.20 16.60
N GLY A 8 17.05 7.66 15.55
CA GLY A 8 17.24 9.06 15.18
C GLY A 8 18.59 9.34 14.49
N GLY A 9 18.77 10.56 14.00
CA GLY A 9 19.96 11.05 13.31
C GLY A 9 19.67 11.66 11.94
N ARG A 10 20.72 11.89 11.15
CA ARG A 10 20.59 12.43 9.78
C ARG A 10 19.87 11.44 8.87
N ILE A 11 18.98 11.97 8.03
CA ILE A 11 18.30 11.17 7.00
C ILE A 11 19.36 10.65 6.02
N GLN A 12 19.25 9.39 5.62
CA GLN A 12 20.16 8.82 4.63
C GLN A 12 19.94 9.50 3.27
N LYS A 13 21.02 9.84 2.56
CA LYS A 13 20.92 10.53 1.27
C LYS A 13 20.00 9.80 0.28
N GLN A 14 20.10 8.48 0.22
CA GLN A 14 19.27 7.66 -0.68
C GLN A 14 17.78 7.73 -0.32
N GLU A 15 17.44 7.83 0.97
CA GLU A 15 16.05 7.94 1.43
C GLU A 15 15.45 9.29 1.06
N ILE A 16 16.18 10.39 1.28
CA ILE A 16 15.68 11.73 0.91
C ILE A 16 15.62 11.94 -0.61
N ASP A 17 16.59 11.42 -1.36
CA ASP A 17 16.58 11.48 -2.83
C ASP A 17 15.38 10.68 -3.37
N TYR A 18 15.09 9.51 -2.79
CA TYR A 18 13.90 8.74 -3.14
C TYR A 18 12.60 9.50 -2.84
N GLN A 19 12.47 10.13 -1.66
CA GLN A 19 11.26 10.90 -1.34
C GLN A 19 11.03 12.06 -2.32
N LYS A 20 12.11 12.71 -2.76
CA LYS A 20 12.05 13.75 -3.80
C LYS A 20 11.58 13.20 -5.14
N GLU A 21 12.18 12.10 -5.59
CA GLU A 21 11.82 11.45 -6.85
C GLU A 21 10.37 10.95 -6.83
N ALA A 22 9.96 10.26 -5.76
CA ALA A 22 8.60 9.74 -5.62
C ALA A 22 7.57 10.86 -5.60
N PHE A 23 7.80 11.92 -4.84
CA PHE A 23 6.86 13.04 -4.79
C PHE A 23 6.80 13.79 -6.12
N GLN A 24 7.94 14.06 -6.76
CA GLN A 24 7.95 14.68 -8.09
C GLN A 24 7.25 13.79 -9.12
N GLN A 25 7.44 12.47 -9.08
CA GLN A 25 6.78 11.51 -9.96
C GLN A 25 5.26 11.60 -9.83
N TRP A 26 4.75 11.77 -8.61
CA TRP A 26 3.33 11.68 -8.35
C TRP A 26 2.61 13.02 -8.31
N TRP A 27 3.25 14.15 -8.05
CA TRP A 27 2.60 15.48 -7.98
C TRP A 27 3.13 16.49 -9.00
N GLU A 28 4.13 16.12 -9.81
CA GLU A 28 4.81 17.02 -10.77
C GLU A 28 5.36 18.30 -10.13
N THR A 29 5.62 18.28 -8.83
CA THR A 29 6.17 19.40 -8.05
C THR A 29 7.23 18.91 -7.07
N ASP A 30 8.15 19.81 -6.71
CA ASP A 30 9.26 19.51 -5.83
C ASP A 30 8.78 19.09 -4.44
N PHE A 31 9.48 18.13 -3.85
CA PHE A 31 9.36 17.78 -2.45
C PHE A 31 10.02 18.86 -1.59
N VAL A 32 9.26 19.47 -0.68
CA VAL A 32 9.74 20.56 0.17
C VAL A 32 10.45 19.98 1.39
N THR A 33 11.65 20.48 1.67
CA THR A 33 12.45 20.07 2.84
C THR A 33 12.68 21.19 3.85
N LYS A 34 12.42 22.45 3.47
CA LYS A 34 12.62 23.60 4.33
C LYS A 34 11.49 23.71 5.33
N LEU A 35 11.82 23.71 6.62
CA LEU A 35 10.83 23.63 7.70
C LEU A 35 9.77 24.74 7.63
N ASP A 36 10.18 25.97 7.30
CA ASP A 36 9.29 27.13 7.24
C ASP A 36 8.32 27.13 6.06
N ASP A 37 8.62 26.31 5.04
CA ASP A 37 7.82 26.23 3.83
C ASP A 37 6.83 25.03 3.89
N LEU A 38 6.85 24.27 5.00
CA LEU A 38 5.98 23.11 5.20
C LEU A 38 4.70 23.48 5.95
N PRO A 39 3.54 22.89 5.57
CA PRO A 39 2.30 23.10 6.28
C PRO A 39 2.37 22.52 7.70
N THR A 40 1.80 23.23 8.66
CA THR A 40 1.74 22.78 10.07
C THR A 40 0.53 21.90 10.36
N GLN A 41 -0.38 21.74 9.41
CA GLN A 41 -1.53 20.85 9.51
C GLN A 41 -1.96 20.42 8.11
N GLY A 42 -2.66 19.29 8.04
CA GLY A 42 -3.29 18.82 6.81
C GLY A 42 -4.36 17.81 7.14
N VAL A 43 -5.50 17.92 6.46
CA VAL A 43 -6.61 16.97 6.57
C VAL A 43 -7.17 16.75 5.18
N VAL A 44 -7.41 15.50 4.82
CA VAL A 44 -8.03 15.20 3.52
C VAL A 44 -9.48 15.69 3.51
N PRO A 45 -10.02 16.07 2.33
CA PRO A 45 -11.43 16.43 2.21
C PRO A 45 -12.36 15.36 2.81
N LYS A 46 -13.51 15.76 3.35
CA LYS A 46 -14.45 14.85 4.02
C LYS A 46 -14.81 13.61 3.19
N HIS A 47 -14.95 13.75 1.87
CA HIS A 47 -15.22 12.62 0.99
C HIS A 47 -14.03 11.66 0.89
N ARG A 48 -12.78 12.11 1.04
CA ARG A 48 -11.56 11.29 0.96
C ARG A 48 -11.19 10.60 2.28
N VAL A 49 -11.88 10.89 3.38
CA VAL A 49 -11.62 10.22 4.65
C VAL A 49 -11.80 8.70 4.47
N PRO A 50 -10.76 7.88 4.70
CA PRO A 50 -10.84 6.43 4.61
C PRO A 50 -11.96 5.86 5.47
N TYR A 51 -12.66 4.84 4.99
CA TYR A 51 -13.70 4.17 5.78
C TYR A 51 -13.08 3.12 6.71
N SER A 52 -13.66 2.95 7.90
CA SER A 52 -13.34 1.82 8.77
C SER A 52 -13.76 0.51 8.10
N GLY A 53 -12.97 -0.55 8.20
CA GLY A 53 -13.26 -1.84 7.57
C GLY A 53 -12.68 -3.00 8.35
N HIS A 54 -13.04 -4.21 7.94
CA HIS A 54 -12.53 -5.40 8.62
C HIS A 54 -11.06 -5.65 8.25
N ASP A 55 -10.29 -6.17 9.19
CA ASP A 55 -8.91 -6.59 8.98
C ASP A 55 -8.81 -8.03 8.46
N TYR A 56 -9.95 -8.72 8.27
CA TYR A 56 -10.05 -10.08 7.74
C TYR A 56 -8.99 -11.01 8.34
N PRO A 57 -9.06 -11.28 9.65
CA PRO A 57 -8.04 -12.07 10.31
C PRO A 57 -8.06 -13.50 9.75
N ASP A 58 -6.90 -14.06 9.48
CA ASP A 58 -6.71 -15.41 8.98
C ASP A 58 -7.35 -16.46 9.91
N ARG A 59 -7.37 -16.18 11.23
CA ARG A 59 -8.08 -16.98 12.23
C ARG A 59 -9.59 -17.02 12.01
N GLY A 60 -10.17 -15.93 11.50
CA GLY A 60 -11.56 -15.82 11.10
C GLY A 60 -11.82 -16.38 9.69
N GLY A 61 -10.78 -16.85 9.00
CA GLY A 61 -10.85 -17.34 7.63
C GLY A 61 -10.68 -16.26 6.57
N GLY A 62 -10.05 -15.12 6.91
CA GLY A 62 -9.68 -14.09 5.95
C GLY A 62 -10.85 -13.63 5.08
N THR A 63 -10.63 -13.58 3.78
CA THR A 63 -11.63 -13.19 2.77
C THR A 63 -12.44 -14.39 2.25
N MET A 64 -12.25 -15.60 2.79
CA MET A 64 -12.86 -16.84 2.26
C MET A 64 -14.39 -16.77 2.11
N ARG A 65 -15.09 -16.00 2.96
CA ARG A 65 -16.55 -15.83 2.86
C ARG A 65 -16.95 -15.22 1.51
N VAL A 66 -16.30 -14.12 1.11
CA VAL A 66 -16.60 -13.47 -0.15
C VAL A 66 -16.00 -14.23 -1.34
N LEU A 67 -14.85 -14.89 -1.16
CA LEU A 67 -14.27 -15.70 -2.23
C LEU A 67 -15.16 -16.88 -2.65
N ARG A 68 -15.87 -17.52 -1.71
CA ARG A 68 -16.90 -18.54 -2.07
C ARG A 68 -18.00 -17.95 -2.95
N LYS A 69 -18.33 -16.68 -2.77
CA LYS A 69 -19.35 -15.97 -3.55
C LYS A 69 -18.79 -15.60 -4.93
N TYR A 70 -17.56 -15.14 -4.98
CA TYR A 70 -16.81 -14.91 -6.21
C TYR A 70 -16.71 -16.19 -7.06
N ASP A 71 -16.34 -17.32 -6.45
CA ASP A 71 -16.26 -18.62 -7.14
C ASP A 71 -17.61 -19.06 -7.73
N ARG A 72 -18.74 -18.79 -7.06
CA ARG A 72 -20.07 -19.07 -7.63
C ARG A 72 -20.36 -18.23 -8.87
N ALA A 73 -19.97 -16.96 -8.86
CA ALA A 73 -20.21 -16.06 -9.99
C ALA A 73 -19.28 -16.38 -11.17
N PHE A 74 -17.98 -16.55 -10.91
CA PHE A 74 -16.96 -16.54 -11.97
C PHE A 74 -16.33 -17.90 -12.28
N HIS A 75 -16.46 -18.90 -11.39
CA HIS A 75 -15.82 -20.21 -11.53
C HIS A 75 -16.81 -21.38 -11.40
N GLY A 76 -18.10 -21.14 -11.62
CA GLY A 76 -19.14 -22.19 -11.55
C GLY A 76 -19.21 -22.89 -10.18
N GLY A 77 -18.74 -22.23 -9.11
CA GLY A 77 -18.70 -22.79 -7.77
C GLY A 77 -17.53 -23.75 -7.49
N GLN A 78 -16.56 -23.88 -8.40
CA GLN A 78 -15.41 -24.80 -8.24
C GLN A 78 -14.51 -24.50 -7.03
N GLY A 79 -14.61 -23.32 -6.44
CA GLY A 79 -13.92 -23.01 -5.18
C GLY A 79 -12.42 -22.73 -5.35
N VAL A 80 -11.95 -22.34 -6.54
CA VAL A 80 -10.52 -22.16 -6.82
C VAL A 80 -9.96 -20.92 -6.12
N ALA A 81 -10.72 -19.83 -6.04
CA ALA A 81 -10.29 -18.62 -5.35
C ALA A 81 -10.24 -18.84 -3.84
N VAL A 82 -11.27 -19.46 -3.25
CA VAL A 82 -11.28 -19.78 -1.81
C VAL A 82 -10.24 -20.85 -1.44
N ALA A 83 -9.93 -21.78 -2.35
CA ALA A 83 -8.89 -22.78 -2.13
C ALA A 83 -7.48 -22.15 -2.11
N PHE A 84 -7.26 -21.14 -2.95
CA PHE A 84 -6.01 -20.37 -2.93
C PHE A 84 -5.82 -19.66 -1.59
N GLU A 85 -6.83 -18.91 -1.14
CA GLU A 85 -6.79 -18.21 0.17
C GLU A 85 -6.55 -19.17 1.34
N ARG A 86 -7.23 -20.33 1.34
CA ARG A 86 -6.99 -21.38 2.35
C ARG A 86 -5.53 -21.84 2.34
N LYS A 87 -4.92 -21.98 1.17
CA LYS A 87 -3.52 -22.39 1.04
C LYS A 87 -2.60 -21.28 1.55
N ASP A 88 -2.92 -20.02 1.27
CA ASP A 88 -2.15 -18.86 1.70
C ASP A 88 -2.12 -18.72 3.22
N ILE A 89 -3.28 -18.79 3.87
CA ILE A 89 -3.43 -18.84 5.34
C ILE A 89 -2.58 -19.99 5.95
N VAL A 90 -2.52 -21.14 5.27
CA VAL A 90 -1.70 -22.28 5.71
C VAL A 90 -0.20 -22.05 5.48
N ALA A 91 0.19 -21.32 4.44
CA ALA A 91 1.57 -20.95 4.17
C ALA A 91 2.09 -19.93 5.21
N HIS A 92 1.29 -18.94 5.60
CA HIS A 92 1.55 -18.05 6.74
C HIS A 92 1.75 -18.83 8.04
N ARG A 93 0.88 -19.83 8.30
CA ARG A 93 1.02 -20.73 9.47
C ARG A 93 2.37 -21.45 9.51
N ARG A 94 3.03 -21.66 8.37
CA ARG A 94 4.31 -22.36 8.24
C ARG A 94 5.53 -21.42 8.20
N GLY A 95 5.34 -20.10 8.29
CA GLY A 95 6.42 -19.11 8.29
C GLY A 95 7.20 -19.05 6.97
N LEU A 96 6.54 -19.35 5.84
CA LEU A 96 7.18 -19.49 4.53
C LEU A 96 7.41 -18.15 3.79
N PHE A 97 6.95 -17.02 4.33
CA PHE A 97 7.10 -15.70 3.74
C PHE A 97 8.13 -14.87 4.53
N GLY A 98 9.16 -14.36 3.84
CA GLY A 98 10.32 -13.68 4.44
C GLY A 98 11.63 -13.79 3.64
N ARG A 99 11.58 -14.28 2.38
CA ARG A 99 12.79 -14.38 1.53
C ARG A 99 13.05 -13.09 0.76
N THR A 100 14.25 -12.55 0.97
CA THR A 100 14.83 -11.44 0.19
C THR A 100 15.29 -11.94 -1.18
N PRO A 101 15.01 -11.25 -2.30
CA PRO A 101 15.64 -11.52 -3.59
C PRO A 101 17.07 -10.96 -3.68
N ALA A 102 17.89 -11.55 -4.56
CA ALA A 102 19.34 -11.34 -4.67
C ALA A 102 19.79 -10.05 -5.39
N ASP A 103 18.88 -9.11 -5.71
CA ASP A 103 19.16 -7.97 -6.61
C ASP A 103 19.42 -6.62 -5.91
N GLY A 104 19.45 -6.58 -4.57
CA GLY A 104 20.00 -5.44 -3.80
C GLY A 104 19.25 -4.11 -3.91
N ARG A 105 18.11 -4.07 -4.61
CA ARG A 105 17.20 -2.91 -4.65
C ARG A 105 16.01 -3.16 -3.70
N PRO A 106 15.46 -2.15 -3.02
CA PRO A 106 14.19 -2.29 -2.33
C PRO A 106 13.12 -2.59 -3.39
N ARG A 107 12.58 -3.82 -3.38
CA ARG A 107 11.42 -4.17 -4.22
C ARG A 107 10.15 -3.61 -3.57
N ARG A 108 9.30 -3.03 -4.43
CA ARG A 108 8.00 -2.40 -4.14
C ARG A 108 6.93 -3.31 -3.51
N GLY A 109 7.23 -4.54 -3.10
CA GLY A 109 6.29 -5.41 -2.39
C GLY A 109 6.75 -5.61 -0.94
N LEU A 110 6.10 -4.92 -0.01
CA LEU A 110 6.70 -4.55 1.28
C LEU A 110 5.93 -5.05 2.51
N PHE A 111 5.56 -6.33 2.54
CA PHE A 111 4.98 -6.92 3.76
C PHE A 111 5.65 -8.27 4.06
N GLY A 112 6.51 -8.26 5.10
CA GLY A 112 7.32 -9.40 5.54
C GLY A 112 8.82 -9.11 5.52
N ARG A 113 9.37 -8.58 6.62
CA ARG A 113 10.81 -8.32 6.75
C ARG A 113 11.65 -9.60 6.58
N ARG A 114 12.72 -9.42 5.81
CA ARG A 114 14.12 -9.87 6.00
C ARG A 114 14.36 -10.65 7.30
N LEU A 115 14.43 -11.98 7.21
CA LEU A 115 15.23 -12.77 8.14
C LEU A 115 16.71 -12.57 7.78
N ASP A 116 17.52 -12.36 8.80
CA ASP A 116 18.97 -12.33 8.74
C ASP A 116 19.49 -13.66 8.15
N ASP A 117 19.82 -13.66 6.86
CA ASP A 117 20.49 -14.75 6.18
C ASP A 117 21.99 -14.69 6.52
N SER A 118 22.32 -15.06 7.76
CA SER A 118 23.67 -15.44 8.13
C SER A 118 23.62 -16.81 8.83
N ASN A 119 23.96 -17.83 8.03
CA ASN A 119 24.16 -19.25 8.38
C ASN A 119 22.90 -20.13 8.49
N ASN A 120 22.45 -20.74 7.40
CA ASN A 120 22.54 -22.21 7.24
C ASN A 120 22.18 -22.66 5.80
N ASN A 121 23.15 -22.63 4.90
CA ASN A 121 23.01 -23.21 3.57
C ASN A 121 23.26 -24.73 3.63
N ARG A 122 22.35 -25.50 4.25
CA ARG A 122 22.36 -26.98 4.20
C ARG A 122 20.97 -27.55 4.44
N LEU A 123 20.13 -27.64 3.39
CA LEU A 123 19.04 -28.63 3.36
C LEU A 123 18.52 -28.87 1.93
N PHE A 124 19.43 -29.12 1.00
CA PHE A 124 19.14 -29.93 -0.19
C PHE A 124 20.32 -30.88 -0.45
N SER A 125 20.35 -31.97 0.32
CA SER A 125 21.05 -33.19 -0.11
C SER A 125 20.28 -34.40 0.40
N SER A 126 19.80 -35.18 -0.57
CA SER A 126 19.60 -36.64 -0.53
C SER A 126 18.78 -37.29 0.60
N GLY A 127 17.74 -38.03 0.21
CA GLY A 127 17.44 -39.32 0.85
C GLY A 127 15.97 -39.60 1.14
N ARG A 128 15.39 -40.57 0.42
CA ARG A 128 14.17 -41.30 0.81
C ARG A 128 14.31 -41.87 2.23
N ARG A 129 13.21 -41.85 3.02
CA ARG A 129 12.77 -42.98 3.85
C ARG A 129 11.32 -42.80 4.33
N ASN A 130 10.53 -43.87 4.16
CA ASN A 130 9.22 -44.09 4.75
C ASN A 130 9.29 -44.06 6.30
N GLY A 131 8.21 -43.63 6.95
CA GLY A 131 7.99 -43.87 8.37
C GLY A 131 6.75 -43.15 8.89
N LEU A 132 5.69 -43.91 9.20
CA LEU A 132 4.54 -43.46 9.97
C LEU A 132 4.98 -42.89 11.33
N GLY A 133 4.47 -41.72 11.68
CA GLY A 133 4.66 -41.09 12.99
C GLY A 133 3.84 -39.82 13.09
N GLY A 134 2.57 -39.96 13.48
CA GLY A 134 1.73 -38.84 13.87
C GLY A 134 2.30 -38.16 15.11
N GLY A 135 2.54 -36.86 15.02
CA GLY A 135 2.99 -36.02 16.13
C GLY A 135 2.67 -34.55 15.85
N LEU A 136 1.74 -34.01 16.61
CA LEU A 136 1.26 -32.62 16.59
C LEU A 136 2.42 -31.59 16.65
N PHE A 137 2.60 -30.82 15.60
CA PHE A 137 3.14 -29.45 15.70
C PHE A 137 2.05 -28.47 15.21
N LEU A 138 1.06 -28.20 16.07
CA LEU A 138 0.06 -27.14 15.84
C LEU A 138 0.69 -25.76 16.08
N GLY A 139 1.37 -25.21 15.06
CA GLY A 139 1.61 -23.78 14.99
C GLY A 139 0.27 -23.04 14.86
N ARG A 140 -0.12 -22.27 15.88
CA ARG A 140 -1.32 -21.41 15.82
C ARG A 140 -1.04 -20.24 14.87
N ILE A 141 -1.95 -19.97 13.93
CA ILE A 141 -1.95 -18.71 13.14
C ILE A 141 -1.90 -17.56 14.16
N PRO A 142 -0.97 -16.59 14.10
CA PRO A 142 -0.98 -15.45 15.00
C PRO A 142 -2.28 -14.63 14.87
N ALA A 143 -2.70 -13.93 15.93
CA ALA A 143 -4.00 -13.25 15.94
C ALA A 143 -4.08 -12.08 14.94
N TRP A 144 -2.93 -11.51 14.60
CA TRP A 144 -2.75 -10.31 13.80
C TRP A 144 -2.58 -10.57 12.30
N HIS A 145 -2.38 -11.83 11.88
CA HIS A 145 -2.35 -12.15 10.45
C HIS A 145 -3.74 -11.96 9.87
N GLY A 146 -3.81 -11.20 8.78
CA GLY A 146 -5.03 -10.87 8.07
C GLY A 146 -4.73 -9.88 6.95
N HIS A 147 -5.76 -9.27 6.41
CA HIS A 147 -5.69 -8.34 5.30
C HIS A 147 -5.72 -6.88 5.76
N CYS A 148 -5.11 -6.54 6.91
CA CYS A 148 -5.14 -5.16 7.42
C CYS A 148 -4.48 -4.16 6.46
N ASN A 149 -3.39 -4.56 5.78
CA ASN A 149 -2.75 -3.79 4.72
C ASN A 149 -3.62 -3.73 3.46
N GLY A 150 -4.28 -4.83 3.08
CA GLY A 150 -5.22 -4.87 1.98
C GLY A 150 -6.42 -3.93 2.18
N TRP A 151 -7.02 -3.95 3.38
CA TRP A 151 -8.08 -3.00 3.77
C TRP A 151 -7.57 -1.56 3.78
N THR A 152 -6.39 -1.31 4.37
CA THR A 152 -5.79 0.03 4.39
C THR A 152 -5.63 0.58 2.97
N ALA A 153 -5.07 -0.22 2.06
CA ALA A 153 -4.93 0.13 0.64
C ALA A 153 -6.30 0.40 0.00
N ALA A 154 -7.27 -0.48 0.23
CA ALA A 154 -8.61 -0.34 -0.32
C ALA A 154 -9.30 0.96 0.16
N ALA A 155 -9.24 1.27 1.46
CA ALA A 155 -9.88 2.44 2.05
C ALA A 155 -9.22 3.77 1.60
N ILE A 156 -7.93 3.75 1.25
CA ILE A 156 -7.23 4.89 0.65
C ILE A 156 -7.65 5.06 -0.82
N ARG A 157 -7.67 3.97 -1.60
CA ARG A 157 -7.84 4.01 -3.07
C ARG A 157 -9.27 4.05 -3.56
N HIS A 158 -10.21 3.60 -2.74
CA HIS A 158 -11.59 3.42 -3.15
C HIS A 158 -12.52 4.16 -2.22
N ALA A 159 -13.44 4.91 -2.82
CA ALA A 159 -14.63 5.34 -2.12
C ALA A 159 -15.40 4.13 -1.61
N GLU A 160 -16.03 4.29 -0.45
CA GLU A 160 -16.82 3.22 0.16
C GLU A 160 -17.91 2.72 -0.81
N PRO A 161 -17.98 1.41 -1.12
CA PRO A 161 -19.11 0.81 -1.82
C PRO A 161 -20.44 1.16 -1.15
N GLN A 162 -21.48 1.51 -1.94
CA GLN A 162 -22.79 1.96 -1.41
C GLN A 162 -23.96 1.11 -1.88
N ASN A 163 -23.83 0.47 -3.05
CA ASN A 163 -24.91 -0.29 -3.68
C ASN A 163 -24.52 -1.74 -3.93
N ASN A 164 -25.53 -2.62 -3.90
CA ASN A 164 -25.39 -4.00 -4.34
C ASN A 164 -25.12 -4.05 -5.85
N VAL A 165 -24.30 -5.00 -6.28
CA VAL A 165 -23.95 -5.24 -7.68
C VAL A 165 -24.24 -6.68 -8.05
N VAL A 166 -24.87 -6.93 -9.19
CA VAL A 166 -25.14 -8.29 -9.66
C VAL A 166 -24.12 -8.71 -10.71
N ARG A 167 -23.49 -9.87 -10.50
CA ARG A 167 -22.64 -10.52 -11.51
C ARG A 167 -23.09 -11.96 -11.67
N ARG A 168 -23.51 -12.32 -12.89
CA ARG A 168 -23.84 -13.70 -13.27
C ARG A 168 -24.83 -14.36 -12.28
N GLY A 169 -25.89 -13.62 -11.91
CA GLY A 169 -26.93 -14.08 -10.99
C GLY A 169 -26.55 -14.05 -9.50
N VAL A 170 -25.34 -13.61 -9.14
CA VAL A 170 -24.89 -13.46 -7.76
C VAL A 170 -24.89 -11.99 -7.37
N VAL A 171 -25.60 -11.65 -6.29
CA VAL A 171 -25.69 -10.28 -5.74
C VAL A 171 -24.51 -10.04 -4.80
N PHE A 172 -23.54 -9.19 -5.12
CA PHE A 172 -22.47 -8.74 -4.23
C PHE A 172 -22.92 -7.49 -3.45
N THR A 173 -22.84 -7.51 -2.13
CA THR A 173 -23.19 -6.36 -1.28
C THR A 173 -21.98 -5.43 -1.10
N PRO A 174 -22.17 -4.19 -0.62
CA PRO A 174 -21.06 -3.32 -0.22
C PRO A 174 -19.99 -4.02 0.64
N ALA A 175 -20.40 -4.79 1.64
CA ALA A 175 -19.50 -5.58 2.47
C ALA A 175 -18.67 -6.60 1.67
N ASP A 176 -19.29 -7.29 0.71
CA ASP A 176 -18.56 -8.22 -0.17
C ASP A 176 -17.54 -7.49 -1.03
N ILE A 177 -17.91 -6.34 -1.61
CA ILE A 177 -17.03 -5.56 -2.48
C ILE A 177 -15.83 -5.04 -1.68
N LYS A 178 -16.02 -4.58 -0.43
CA LYS A 178 -14.93 -4.21 0.48
C LYS A 178 -13.97 -5.39 0.71
N GLY A 179 -14.48 -6.61 0.90
CA GLY A 179 -13.67 -7.81 1.07
C GLY A 179 -12.88 -8.20 -0.18
N LEU A 180 -13.47 -8.07 -1.36
CA LEU A 180 -12.76 -8.31 -2.62
C LEU A 180 -11.70 -7.24 -2.90
N LEU A 181 -11.94 -5.98 -2.51
CA LEU A 181 -10.93 -4.94 -2.60
C LEU A 181 -9.76 -5.25 -1.67
N ALA A 182 -10.00 -5.63 -0.41
CA ALA A 182 -8.93 -6.01 0.50
C ALA A 182 -8.10 -7.20 -0.03
N GLU A 183 -8.75 -8.21 -0.61
CA GLU A 183 -8.10 -9.37 -1.24
C GLU A 183 -7.12 -8.99 -2.35
N ILE A 184 -7.50 -8.09 -3.27
CA ILE A 184 -6.63 -7.77 -4.41
C ILE A 184 -5.40 -6.93 -4.02
N TYR A 185 -5.42 -6.31 -2.83
CA TYR A 185 -4.34 -5.45 -2.35
C TYR A 185 -3.37 -6.11 -1.37
N ILE A 186 -3.68 -7.28 -0.78
CA ILE A 186 -2.87 -7.88 0.29
C ILE A 186 -1.38 -8.05 -0.06
N TYR A 187 -1.06 -8.35 -1.32
CA TYR A 187 0.33 -8.48 -1.80
C TYR A 187 0.67 -7.51 -2.92
N ASN A 188 -0.16 -6.49 -3.12
CA ASN A 188 0.07 -5.52 -4.17
C ASN A 188 1.27 -4.64 -3.83
N ASP A 189 2.02 -4.26 -4.86
CA ASP A 189 3.08 -3.29 -4.73
C ASP A 189 2.57 -1.95 -4.17
N THR A 190 3.43 -1.28 -3.43
CA THR A 190 3.18 0.01 -2.79
C THR A 190 4.28 1.01 -3.14
N GLU A 191 3.93 2.29 -3.07
CA GLU A 191 4.90 3.37 -3.03
C GLU A 191 5.45 3.48 -1.60
N PHE A 192 6.76 3.35 -1.45
CA PHE A 192 7.38 3.27 -0.13
C PHE A 192 7.82 4.66 0.35
N LEU A 193 7.18 5.16 1.40
CA LEU A 193 7.39 6.54 1.87
C LEU A 193 8.41 6.62 3.01
N GLY A 194 9.00 5.50 3.40
CA GLY A 194 10.11 5.43 4.35
C GLY A 194 9.89 4.38 5.42
N GLY A 195 10.94 4.13 6.21
CA GLY A 195 11.03 2.96 7.09
C GLY A 195 12.15 1.97 6.72
N MET A 196 13.24 2.44 6.08
CA MET A 196 14.37 1.58 5.71
C MET A 196 15.05 0.96 6.95
N ASP A 197 15.02 1.69 8.06
CA ASP A 197 15.55 1.30 9.36
C ASP A 197 14.51 0.54 10.20
N TYR A 198 14.91 -0.11 11.31
CA TYR A 198 13.98 -0.82 12.22
C TYR A 198 12.92 0.08 12.87
N ILE A 199 13.20 1.38 12.93
CA ILE A 199 12.29 2.43 13.38
C ILE A 199 12.47 3.56 12.37
N MET A 200 11.38 4.05 11.80
CA MET A 200 11.43 5.14 10.83
C MET A 200 12.02 6.41 11.45
N ASN A 201 12.88 7.11 10.70
CA ASN A 201 13.47 8.38 11.13
C ASN A 201 12.36 9.44 11.32
N PRO A 202 12.29 10.15 12.46
CA PRO A 202 11.21 11.10 12.72
C PRO A 202 11.22 12.30 11.76
N ALA A 203 12.39 12.66 11.22
CA ALA A 203 12.47 13.69 10.19
C ALA A 203 11.88 13.23 8.86
N THR A 204 12.05 11.96 8.48
CA THR A 204 11.34 11.38 7.32
C THR A 204 9.83 11.38 7.57
N ILE A 205 9.37 11.00 8.77
CA ILE A 205 7.94 11.05 9.13
C ILE A 205 7.39 12.46 8.93
N HIS A 206 8.06 13.47 9.49
CA HIS A 206 7.64 14.86 9.37
C HIS A 206 7.54 15.31 7.90
N LEU A 207 8.59 15.04 7.12
CA LEU A 207 8.65 15.42 5.71
C LEU A 207 7.58 14.71 4.86
N VAL A 208 7.33 13.42 5.11
CA VAL A 208 6.30 12.66 4.39
C VAL A 208 4.91 13.17 4.73
N LEU A 209 4.58 13.33 6.01
CA LEU A 209 3.25 13.83 6.43
C LEU A 209 2.97 15.22 5.83
N THR A 210 3.90 16.15 5.97
CA THR A 210 3.73 17.53 5.50
C THR A 210 3.63 17.64 3.99
N ASN A 211 4.37 16.82 3.22
CA ASN A 211 4.27 16.82 1.76
C ASN A 211 3.06 16.03 1.25
N TRP A 212 2.88 14.77 1.67
CA TRP A 212 1.84 13.89 1.10
C TRP A 212 0.43 14.23 1.60
N LEU A 213 0.25 14.45 2.90
CA LEU A 213 -1.03 14.87 3.46
C LEU A 213 -1.21 16.39 3.38
N GLY A 214 -0.19 17.15 3.76
CA GLY A 214 -0.31 18.61 3.90
C GLY A 214 -0.41 19.34 2.56
N ARG A 215 0.47 19.00 1.62
CA ARG A 215 0.45 19.60 0.26
C ARG A 215 -0.33 18.74 -0.72
N GLY A 216 -0.18 17.42 -0.64
CA GLY A 216 -0.77 16.47 -1.58
C GLY A 216 -2.22 16.10 -1.31
N SER A 217 -2.77 16.41 -0.11
CA SER A 217 -4.12 16.01 0.31
C SER A 217 -4.42 14.51 0.12
N HIS A 218 -3.39 13.65 0.22
CA HIS A 218 -3.48 12.23 -0.07
C HIS A 218 -3.30 11.40 1.22
N PRO A 219 -4.26 10.53 1.60
CA PRO A 219 -4.09 9.63 2.73
C PRO A 219 -2.90 8.69 2.54
N ILE A 220 -2.21 8.32 3.60
CA ILE A 220 -1.07 7.39 3.55
C ILE A 220 -1.28 6.21 4.50
N GLY A 221 -0.78 5.04 4.12
CA GLY A 221 -0.75 3.87 4.98
C GLY A 221 0.39 3.97 6.01
N MET A 222 0.11 3.51 7.22
CA MET A 222 1.04 3.48 8.34
C MET A 222 1.11 2.08 8.91
N GLU A 223 2.32 1.55 9.08
CA GLU A 223 2.57 0.36 9.89
C GLU A 223 2.92 0.77 11.33
N THR A 224 2.00 0.55 12.27
CA THR A 224 2.05 1.18 13.60
C THR A 224 3.03 0.54 14.57
N THR A 225 3.53 -0.65 14.28
CA THR A 225 4.22 -1.46 15.30
C THR A 225 5.66 -1.79 14.89
N PRO A 226 6.66 -1.17 15.53
CA PRO A 226 8.04 -1.66 15.48
C PRO A 226 8.15 -3.02 16.19
N GLY A 227 7.94 -4.12 15.47
CA GLY A 227 7.89 -5.45 16.10
C GLY A 227 7.55 -6.61 15.17
N LYS A 228 7.11 -7.72 15.76
CA LYS A 228 6.71 -8.93 15.00
C LYS A 228 5.31 -8.84 14.42
N GLU A 229 4.47 -7.97 14.96
CA GLU A 229 3.09 -7.77 14.49
C GLU A 229 3.09 -6.58 13.54
N ALA A 230 2.55 -6.76 12.34
CA ALA A 230 2.41 -5.70 11.36
C ALA A 230 0.93 -5.27 11.31
N TRP A 231 0.62 -4.10 11.86
CA TRP A 231 -0.72 -3.53 11.86
C TRP A 231 -0.75 -2.28 10.97
N ASN A 232 -1.63 -2.29 9.98
CA ASN A 232 -1.71 -1.21 9.00
C ASN A 232 -3.00 -0.40 9.17
N TYR A 233 -2.86 0.93 9.12
CA TYR A 233 -3.97 1.86 9.20
C TYR A 233 -3.77 3.07 8.27
N PRO A 234 -4.84 3.64 7.71
CA PRO A 234 -4.74 4.81 6.86
C PRO A 234 -4.77 6.12 7.67
N ILE A 235 -3.67 6.87 7.65
CA ILE A 235 -3.61 8.24 8.17
C ILE A 235 -4.29 9.18 7.18
N TYR A 236 -5.14 10.07 7.69
CA TYR A 236 -5.84 11.06 6.87
C TYR A 236 -5.75 12.50 7.39
N SER A 237 -5.13 12.70 8.55
CA SER A 237 -4.94 14.02 9.14
C SER A 237 -3.64 14.08 9.96
N PHE A 238 -3.01 15.25 9.99
CA PHE A 238 -1.97 15.57 10.94
C PHE A 238 -2.05 17.04 11.37
N ALA A 239 -1.52 17.33 12.55
CA ALA A 239 -1.25 18.67 13.03
C ALA A 239 0.09 18.66 13.78
N THR A 240 0.88 19.73 13.63
CA THR A 240 2.18 19.87 14.25
C THR A 240 2.34 21.23 14.92
N VAL A 241 2.99 21.21 16.09
CA VAL A 241 3.46 22.40 16.79
C VAL A 241 4.97 22.36 16.77
N THR A 242 5.61 23.48 16.44
CA THR A 242 7.05 23.56 16.22
C THR A 242 7.64 24.71 17.01
N GLU A 243 8.69 24.42 17.77
CA GLU A 243 9.48 25.39 18.53
C GLU A 243 10.92 25.39 18.01
N LYS A 244 11.33 26.45 17.31
CA LYS A 244 12.74 26.62 16.90
C LYS A 244 13.59 26.97 18.12
N LEU A 245 14.65 26.21 18.34
CA LEU A 245 15.55 26.42 19.45
C LEU A 245 16.54 27.57 19.17
N PRO A 246 17.09 28.22 20.22
CA PRO A 246 18.14 29.21 20.07
C PRO A 246 19.31 28.70 19.21
N GLY A 247 19.76 29.54 18.28
CA GLY A 247 20.80 29.19 17.31
C GLY A 247 20.29 28.57 16.00
N GLY A 248 18.98 28.28 15.89
CA GLY A 248 18.32 27.97 14.60
C GLY A 248 18.67 26.62 13.98
N ARG A 249 19.55 25.83 14.60
CA ARG A 249 19.98 24.51 14.12
C ARG A 249 18.99 23.39 14.44
N TYR A 250 18.12 23.59 15.42
CA TYR A 250 17.20 22.56 15.89
C TYR A 250 15.80 23.13 16.07
N ALA A 251 14.79 22.28 15.89
CA ALA A 251 13.41 22.59 16.23
C ALA A 251 12.77 21.40 16.97
N ASP A 252 12.15 21.65 18.11
CA ASP A 252 11.35 20.65 18.82
C ASP A 252 9.94 20.64 18.21
N VAL A 253 9.42 19.44 18.00
CA VAL A 253 8.18 19.22 17.25
C VAL A 253 7.29 18.20 17.95
N ASP A 254 6.05 18.61 18.21
CA ASP A 254 4.97 17.74 18.62
C ASP A 254 3.99 17.57 17.45
N THR A 255 3.83 16.33 16.96
CA THR A 255 2.92 16.01 15.87
C THR A 255 1.86 15.02 16.32
N THR A 256 0.59 15.33 16.05
CA THR A 256 -0.52 14.40 16.20
C THR A 256 -1.01 14.00 14.83
N VAL A 257 -1.15 12.69 14.59
CA VAL A 257 -1.83 12.15 13.41
C VAL A 257 -3.18 11.55 13.80
N GLU A 258 -4.13 11.57 12.88
CA GLU A 258 -5.41 10.86 13.00
C GLU A 258 -5.54 9.83 11.89
N TYR A 259 -5.93 8.61 12.26
CA TYR A 259 -6.08 7.47 11.34
C TYR A 259 -7.40 6.74 11.56
N ALA A 260 -7.92 6.13 10.50
CA ALA A 260 -9.13 5.33 10.60
C ALA A 260 -8.81 3.95 11.20
N THR A 261 -9.70 3.42 12.04
CA THR A 261 -9.51 2.12 12.69
C THR A 261 -10.37 1.02 12.08
N SER A 262 -9.98 -0.23 12.32
CA SER A 262 -10.69 -1.41 11.81
C SER A 262 -11.98 -1.68 12.59
N THR A 263 -12.85 -2.51 12.00
CA THR A 263 -14.07 -3.01 12.65
C THR A 263 -13.94 -4.50 12.99
N PRO A 264 -14.59 -4.98 14.07
CA PRO A 264 -14.56 -6.40 14.45
C PRO A 264 -15.17 -7.35 13.41
N SER A 265 -15.99 -6.82 12.51
CA SER A 265 -16.60 -7.54 11.39
C SER A 265 -16.85 -6.60 10.23
N GLU A 266 -16.96 -7.18 9.03
CA GLU A 266 -17.25 -6.41 7.82
C GLU A 266 -18.66 -5.80 7.85
N GLN A 267 -18.78 -4.57 7.35
CA GLN A 267 -19.99 -3.76 7.46
C GLN A 267 -20.51 -3.34 6.08
N GLU A 268 -21.82 -3.41 5.88
CA GLU A 268 -22.44 -2.86 4.67
C GLU A 268 -22.21 -1.35 4.57
N GLN A 269 -22.48 -0.64 5.67
CA GLN A 269 -22.10 0.76 5.85
C GLN A 269 -21.05 0.86 6.97
N SER A 270 -19.89 1.37 6.63
CA SER A 270 -18.76 1.49 7.54
C SER A 270 -18.97 2.63 8.53
N PRO A 271 -18.68 2.42 9.82
CA PRO A 271 -18.53 3.53 10.74
C PRO A 271 -17.31 4.38 10.33
N ARG A 272 -17.20 5.57 10.93
CA ARG A 272 -16.06 6.49 10.75
C ARG A 272 -15.29 6.57 12.06
N ASN A 273 -14.77 5.42 12.48
CA ASN A 273 -13.98 5.32 13.71
C ASN A 273 -12.58 5.84 13.44
N SER A 274 -12.04 6.58 14.41
CA SER A 274 -10.68 7.09 14.34
C SER A 274 -9.97 7.06 15.67
N GLU A 275 -8.65 7.04 15.60
CA GLU A 275 -7.74 7.17 16.72
C GLU A 275 -6.65 8.19 16.42
N LYS A 276 -5.97 8.64 17.47
CA LYS A 276 -4.86 9.60 17.37
C LYS A 276 -3.57 8.97 17.85
N MET A 277 -2.47 9.32 17.19
CA MET A 277 -1.12 8.94 17.60
C MET A 277 -0.24 10.19 17.68
N GLU A 278 0.53 10.31 18.76
CA GLU A 278 1.39 11.45 19.04
C GLU A 278 2.88 11.10 18.88
N PHE A 279 3.59 11.94 18.14
CA PHE A 279 5.02 11.89 17.93
C PHE A 279 5.66 13.15 18.52
N ARG A 280 6.80 12.97 19.20
CA ARG A 280 7.59 14.07 19.76
C ARG A 280 9.04 13.89 19.35
N TYR A 281 9.60 14.85 18.65
CA TYR A 281 10.94 14.72 18.09
C TYR A 281 11.61 16.07 17.91
N ARG A 282 12.95 16.04 17.90
CA ARG A 282 13.79 17.18 17.57
C ARG A 282 14.28 17.04 16.14
N LEU A 283 14.01 18.02 15.31
CA LEU A 283 14.56 18.12 13.96
C LEU A 283 15.93 18.78 13.98
N GLU A 284 16.87 18.29 13.18
CA GLU A 284 18.13 18.96 12.83
C GLU A 284 17.95 19.69 11.50
N LEU A 285 18.35 20.97 11.47
CA LEU A 285 18.29 21.85 10.33
C LEU A 285 19.69 22.17 9.80
N ASP A 286 19.82 22.33 8.48
CA ASP A 286 21.00 22.93 7.86
C ASP A 286 20.98 24.47 7.93
N ASN A 287 22.01 25.12 7.38
CA ASN A 287 22.15 26.57 7.40
C ASN A 287 21.08 27.30 6.57
N GLN A 288 20.34 26.58 5.72
CA GLN A 288 19.26 27.09 4.88
C GLN A 288 17.87 26.81 5.49
N GLY A 289 17.82 26.13 6.65
CA GLY A 289 16.59 25.73 7.32
C GLY A 289 15.95 24.46 6.76
N ASN A 290 16.67 23.68 5.94
CA ASN A 290 16.21 22.37 5.50
C ASN A 290 16.34 21.35 6.61
N ILE A 291 15.32 20.51 6.76
CA ILE A 291 15.33 19.36 7.63
C ILE A 291 16.31 18.33 7.05
N VAL A 292 17.35 17.99 7.82
CA VAL A 292 18.40 17.04 7.42
C VAL A 292 18.47 15.81 8.32
N GLY A 293 17.73 15.80 9.42
CA GLY A 293 17.75 14.73 10.42
C GLY A 293 16.77 14.99 11.54
N GLY A 294 16.64 14.03 12.44
CA GLY A 294 15.89 14.22 13.67
C GLY A 294 15.99 13.03 14.62
N ASP A 295 15.70 13.30 15.89
CA ASP A 295 15.79 12.34 16.98
C ASP A 295 14.48 12.32 17.77
N TYR A 296 14.01 11.11 18.11
CA TYR A 296 12.82 10.96 18.95
C TYR A 296 13.08 11.48 20.36
N MET A 297 12.11 12.23 20.88
CA MET A 297 12.08 12.62 22.29
C MET A 297 11.45 11.51 23.14
N ARG A 298 11.64 11.61 24.46
CA ARG A 298 11.08 10.66 25.42
C ARG A 298 9.55 10.67 25.35
N GLY A 299 8.95 9.48 25.28
CA GLY A 299 7.49 9.32 25.27
C GLY A 299 6.83 9.50 23.90
N SER A 300 7.61 9.73 22.84
CA SER A 300 7.09 9.70 21.47
C SER A 300 6.65 8.30 21.04
N SER A 301 5.56 8.24 20.27
CA SER A 301 5.26 7.08 19.44
C SER A 301 6.34 6.84 18.39
N ARG A 302 6.39 5.63 17.85
CA ARG A 302 7.33 5.18 16.82
C ARG A 302 6.62 4.21 15.89
N ILE A 303 6.89 4.31 14.60
CA ILE A 303 6.30 3.46 13.56
C ILE A 303 7.41 2.81 12.73
N ASP A 304 7.09 1.70 12.05
CA ASP A 304 8.06 1.01 11.20
C ASP A 304 8.09 1.66 9.80
N MET A 305 6.92 2.02 9.26
CA MET A 305 6.80 2.36 7.85
C MET A 305 5.63 3.29 7.52
N LEU A 306 5.86 4.15 6.52
CA LEU A 306 4.82 4.86 5.78
C LEU A 306 4.82 4.42 4.31
N TRP A 307 3.64 4.33 3.70
CA TRP A 307 3.49 3.85 2.33
C TRP A 307 2.22 4.41 1.67
N ALA A 308 2.13 4.36 0.34
CA ALA A 308 0.91 4.67 -0.39
C ALA A 308 0.56 3.53 -1.37
N PRO A 309 -0.72 3.14 -1.48
CA PRO A 309 -1.12 2.03 -2.33
C PRO A 309 -1.12 2.41 -3.82
N LEU A 310 -0.57 1.53 -4.67
CA LEU A 310 -0.54 1.67 -6.13
C LEU A 310 -1.72 0.98 -6.81
N ASN A 311 -1.83 1.09 -8.13
CA ASN A 311 -2.83 0.39 -8.93
C ASN A 311 -2.75 -1.13 -8.68
N PRO A 312 -3.88 -1.81 -8.42
CA PRO A 312 -3.83 -3.24 -8.15
C PRO A 312 -3.40 -3.99 -9.42
N VAL A 313 -2.40 -4.84 -9.27
CA VAL A 313 -1.91 -5.74 -10.31
C VAL A 313 -2.61 -7.08 -10.16
N GLN A 314 -2.88 -7.76 -11.27
CA GLN A 314 -3.46 -9.11 -11.25
C GLN A 314 -2.59 -10.08 -10.43
N GLY A 315 -3.21 -10.83 -9.52
CA GLY A 315 -2.53 -11.87 -8.73
C GLY A 315 -1.74 -12.85 -9.59
N GLY A 316 -0.54 -13.22 -9.14
CA GLY A 316 0.40 -14.06 -9.87
C GLY A 316 1.19 -13.33 -10.98
N LYS A 317 1.09 -12.00 -11.07
CA LYS A 317 1.91 -11.16 -11.96
C LYS A 317 2.90 -10.33 -11.15
N LYS A 318 3.89 -9.74 -11.85
CA LYS A 318 4.92 -8.90 -11.22
C LYS A 318 4.29 -7.72 -10.48
N GLY A 319 4.59 -7.58 -9.20
CA GLY A 319 4.00 -6.57 -8.31
C GLY A 319 2.73 -7.04 -7.59
N ASN A 320 2.33 -8.29 -7.78
CA ASN A 320 1.33 -8.99 -6.97
C ASN A 320 1.52 -10.52 -7.10
N GLU A 321 2.77 -11.00 -7.06
CA GLU A 321 3.13 -12.38 -7.39
C GLU A 321 2.49 -13.40 -6.45
N LEU A 322 2.27 -13.00 -5.20
CA LEU A 322 1.64 -13.81 -4.15
C LEU A 322 0.11 -13.64 -4.12
N GLY A 323 -0.43 -12.64 -4.82
CA GLY A 323 -1.86 -12.39 -4.91
C GLY A 323 -2.62 -13.53 -5.56
N ASN A 324 -3.89 -13.65 -5.19
CA ASN A 324 -4.80 -14.67 -5.67
C ASN A 324 -5.02 -14.56 -7.20
N PRO A 325 -4.47 -15.47 -8.02
CA PRO A 325 -4.55 -15.37 -9.48
C PRO A 325 -5.96 -15.65 -10.02
N TYR A 326 -6.85 -16.18 -9.18
CA TYR A 326 -8.23 -16.48 -9.54
C TYR A 326 -9.20 -15.32 -9.28
N VAL A 327 -8.76 -14.27 -8.57
CA VAL A 327 -9.57 -13.06 -8.38
C VAL A 327 -9.18 -12.06 -9.46
N ASN A 328 -10.10 -11.77 -10.38
CA ASN A 328 -9.83 -10.88 -11.51
C ASN A 328 -9.94 -9.43 -11.03
N VAL A 329 -8.81 -8.70 -11.06
CA VAL A 329 -8.75 -7.31 -10.59
C VAL A 329 -9.72 -6.41 -11.35
N ARG A 330 -9.83 -6.57 -12.68
CA ARG A 330 -10.73 -5.74 -13.49
C ARG A 330 -12.19 -5.95 -13.13
N GLU A 331 -12.59 -7.19 -12.84
CA GLU A 331 -13.96 -7.50 -12.40
C GLU A 331 -14.26 -6.90 -11.02
N VAL A 332 -13.31 -6.98 -10.08
CA VAL A 332 -13.44 -6.35 -8.75
C VAL A 332 -13.57 -4.84 -8.87
N LEU A 333 -12.71 -4.19 -9.66
CA LEU A 333 -12.79 -2.75 -9.90
C LEU A 333 -14.08 -2.35 -10.63
N ALA A 334 -14.56 -3.15 -11.59
CA ALA A 334 -15.84 -2.91 -12.25
C ALA A 334 -17.03 -2.99 -11.28
N MET A 335 -17.02 -3.97 -10.36
CA MET A 335 -18.03 -4.03 -9.30
C MET A 335 -17.95 -2.81 -8.37
N TRP A 336 -16.74 -2.39 -7.99
CA TRP A 336 -16.57 -1.17 -7.20
C TRP A 336 -17.16 0.06 -7.91
N ARG A 337 -16.84 0.26 -9.20
CA ARG A 337 -17.34 1.40 -10.00
C ARG A 337 -18.86 1.46 -10.10
N GLU A 338 -19.52 0.31 -10.17
CA GLU A 338 -20.99 0.20 -10.18
C GLU A 338 -21.60 0.42 -8.79
N SER A 339 -20.89 0.03 -7.73
CA SER A 339 -21.35 0.19 -6.35
C SER A 339 -21.24 1.63 -5.82
N VAL A 340 -20.45 2.49 -6.45
CA VAL A 340 -20.17 3.86 -6.00
C VAL A 340 -20.69 4.89 -7.01
N PRO A 341 -21.42 5.93 -6.58
CA PRO A 341 -21.84 7.03 -7.44
C PRO A 341 -20.67 7.65 -8.22
N GLN A 342 -20.88 7.87 -9.52
CA GLN A 342 -19.84 8.42 -10.40
C GLN A 342 -19.29 9.76 -9.91
N GLU A 343 -20.15 10.62 -9.35
CA GLU A 343 -19.76 11.94 -8.83
C GLU A 343 -18.83 11.87 -7.63
N VAL A 344 -18.86 10.78 -6.86
CA VAL A 344 -17.89 10.52 -5.79
C VAL A 344 -16.57 10.05 -6.41
N ARG A 345 -16.62 9.13 -7.37
CA ARG A 345 -15.43 8.58 -8.03
C ARG A 345 -14.63 9.64 -8.78
N LYS A 346 -15.30 10.57 -9.47
CA LYS A 346 -14.66 11.70 -10.16
C LYS A 346 -13.90 12.65 -9.23
N LYS A 347 -14.17 12.62 -7.92
CA LYS A 347 -13.46 13.43 -6.91
C LYS A 347 -12.47 12.60 -6.10
N TRP A 348 -12.32 11.31 -6.43
CA TRP A 348 -11.51 10.38 -5.68
C TRP A 348 -10.10 10.31 -6.24
N LEU A 349 -9.25 11.22 -5.76
CA LEU A 349 -7.86 11.31 -6.17
C LEU A 349 -7.04 10.09 -5.72
N ASN A 350 -6.37 9.44 -6.68
CA ASN A 350 -5.41 8.37 -6.45
C ASN A 350 -4.10 8.69 -7.15
N ILE A 351 -2.98 8.41 -6.49
CA ILE A 351 -1.73 8.16 -7.22
C ILE A 351 -1.88 6.87 -8.03
N ASP A 352 -1.26 6.80 -9.21
CA ASP A 352 -1.34 5.62 -10.08
C ASP A 352 -2.81 5.14 -10.35
N PRO A 353 -3.69 5.98 -10.91
CA PRO A 353 -5.04 5.56 -11.23
C PRO A 353 -5.05 4.70 -12.51
N PRO A 354 -5.84 3.59 -12.56
CA PRO A 354 -6.10 2.93 -13.83
C PRO A 354 -6.79 3.91 -14.81
N PRO A 355 -6.66 3.73 -16.13
CA PRO A 355 -7.17 4.68 -17.11
C PRO A 355 -8.64 5.08 -16.91
N GLU A 356 -9.51 4.15 -16.48
CA GLU A 356 -10.94 4.42 -16.32
C GLU A 356 -11.29 5.21 -15.04
N ASP A 357 -10.35 5.31 -14.09
CA ASP A 357 -10.54 6.04 -12.82
C ASP A 357 -9.68 7.31 -12.74
N ARG A 358 -9.05 7.71 -13.86
CA ARG A 358 -8.37 9.00 -13.95
C ARG A 358 -9.37 10.12 -13.74
N VAL A 359 -9.13 10.93 -12.72
CA VAL A 359 -9.85 12.17 -12.51
C VAL A 359 -9.34 13.17 -13.54
N LEU A 360 -10.09 13.33 -14.64
CA LEU A 360 -9.83 14.36 -15.64
C LEU A 360 -10.35 15.71 -15.14
N GLU A 361 -9.58 16.77 -15.40
CA GLU A 361 -9.85 18.14 -14.96
C GLU A 361 -11.33 18.55 -15.14
N THR A 362 -11.97 18.93 -14.04
CA THR A 362 -12.98 19.99 -14.08
C THR A 362 -12.25 21.29 -13.77
N THR A 363 -12.34 22.24 -14.69
CA THR A 363 -11.75 23.59 -14.61
C THR A 363 -12.37 24.44 -13.50
N ASP A 364 -12.15 24.08 -12.24
CA ASP A 364 -12.36 24.97 -11.10
C ASP A 364 -11.01 25.18 -10.42
N LYS A 365 -10.28 26.19 -10.91
CA LYS A 365 -9.12 26.77 -10.23
C LYS A 365 -9.61 27.48 -8.97
N GLY A 366 -9.79 26.73 -7.88
CA GLY A 366 -10.27 27.28 -6.61
C GLY A 366 -9.74 26.61 -5.35
N ASP A 367 -8.94 25.55 -5.45
CA ASP A 367 -8.39 24.86 -4.28
C ASP A 367 -6.89 24.62 -4.47
N ASP A 368 -6.07 25.05 -3.52
CA ASP A 368 -4.59 24.99 -3.51
C ASP A 368 -4.04 23.54 -3.41
N SER A 369 -4.85 22.54 -3.79
CA SER A 369 -4.49 21.12 -3.71
C SER A 369 -3.66 20.69 -4.91
N LEU A 370 -2.52 20.04 -4.65
CA LEU A 370 -1.65 19.50 -5.69
C LEU A 370 -2.37 18.37 -6.48
N GLN A 371 -2.08 18.29 -7.77
CA GLN A 371 -2.68 17.29 -8.67
C GLN A 371 -1.71 16.12 -8.90
N PRO A 372 -2.21 14.88 -9.06
CA PRO A 372 -1.37 13.77 -9.41
C PRO A 372 -0.85 13.87 -10.84
N ALA A 373 0.35 13.37 -11.08
CA ALA A 373 0.98 13.37 -12.38
C ALA A 373 0.18 12.62 -13.44
N LYS A 374 0.18 13.14 -14.66
CA LYS A 374 -0.37 12.43 -15.83
C LYS A 374 0.70 11.46 -16.33
N GLU A 375 0.33 10.19 -16.54
CA GLU A 375 1.24 9.22 -17.14
C GLU A 375 1.67 9.72 -18.54
N LYS A 376 2.98 9.71 -18.83
CA LYS A 376 3.47 9.90 -20.20
C LYS A 376 2.94 8.71 -21.01
N GLU A 377 2.16 8.99 -22.06
CA GLU A 377 1.74 7.95 -23.00
C GLU A 377 2.98 7.22 -23.52
N ASP A 378 3.12 5.94 -23.17
CA ASP A 378 4.05 5.05 -23.85
C ASP A 378 3.59 4.96 -25.30
N THR A 379 4.26 5.68 -26.19
CA THR A 379 4.12 5.50 -27.63
C THR A 379 4.56 4.07 -27.96
N VAL A 380 3.60 3.15 -27.95
CA VAL A 380 3.76 1.83 -28.54
C VAL A 380 3.98 2.06 -30.03
N SER A 381 5.26 2.03 -30.44
CA SER A 381 5.67 1.97 -31.82
C SER A 381 5.05 0.71 -32.44
N THR A 382 3.95 0.90 -33.16
CA THR A 382 3.39 -0.09 -34.06
C THR A 382 4.35 -0.25 -35.22
N ALA A 383 5.33 -1.16 -35.06
CA ALA A 383 6.11 -1.66 -36.17
C ALA A 383 5.18 -2.41 -37.12
N ALA A 384 4.76 -1.71 -38.18
CA ALA A 384 4.05 -2.29 -39.31
C ALA A 384 4.96 -3.32 -40.01
N THR A 385 4.48 -4.55 -40.11
CA THR A 385 5.03 -5.60 -40.97
C THR A 385 4.97 -5.14 -42.43
N PRO A 386 6.08 -5.16 -43.20
CA PRO A 386 5.99 -4.88 -44.63
C PRO A 386 5.39 -6.08 -45.36
N ALA A 387 4.39 -5.79 -46.20
CA ALA A 387 3.78 -6.73 -47.13
C ALA A 387 4.80 -7.13 -48.20
N THR A 388 4.97 -8.44 -48.40
CA THR A 388 5.77 -8.98 -49.50
C THR A 388 4.99 -8.86 -50.81
N GLU A 389 5.47 -7.97 -51.67
CA GLU A 389 5.03 -7.75 -53.04
C GLU A 389 5.50 -8.93 -53.91
N GLN A 390 4.56 -9.71 -54.46
CA GLN A 390 4.84 -10.68 -55.51
C GLN A 390 4.71 -9.99 -56.88
N ALA A 391 5.84 -9.86 -57.57
CA ALA A 391 5.89 -9.50 -58.99
C ALA A 391 5.68 -10.75 -59.87
N PRO A 392 5.00 -10.64 -61.02
CA PRO A 392 4.88 -11.73 -61.98
C PRO A 392 5.96 -11.59 -63.07
N GLU A 393 6.64 -12.69 -63.41
CA GLU A 393 7.32 -12.80 -64.70
C GLU A 393 6.90 -14.08 -65.42
N SER A 394 6.59 -13.86 -66.69
CA SER A 394 6.01 -14.78 -67.65
C SER A 394 7.07 -15.31 -68.63
N ARG A 395 6.80 -16.53 -69.14
CA ARG A 395 7.24 -17.16 -70.40
C ARG A 395 8.55 -17.96 -70.39
N GLU A 396 8.47 -19.26 -70.66
CA GLU A 396 8.64 -19.90 -71.99
C GLU A 396 8.42 -21.43 -71.86
N SER A 397 7.39 -21.99 -72.50
CA SER A 397 7.42 -22.76 -73.77
C SER A 397 8.03 -24.17 -73.71
N ARG A 398 7.17 -25.19 -73.64
CA ARG A 398 7.06 -26.28 -74.62
C ARG A 398 5.82 -27.12 -74.39
#